data_AF-A0AAV5V8V9-F1
#
_entry.id   AF-A0AAV5V8V9-F1
#
_cell.length_a   1.000
_cell.length_b   1.000
_cell.length_c   1.000
_cell.angle_alpha   90.00
_cell.angle_beta   90.00
_cell.angle_gamma   90.00
#
_symmetry.space_group_name_H-M   'P 1'
#
loop_
_entity.id
_entity.type
_entity.pdbx_description
1 polymer ?
#
loop_
_entity_poly.entity_id
_entity_poly.type
_entity_poly.pdbx_seq_one_letter_code
_entity_poly.pdbx_strand_id
1 'polypeptide(L)'
;EARRLLSYPGIVVTHALMCLLCAFGTACTAYLSWLIVRHKVFHVNLRWLLTTLNLLLITRSIAAFVRSGYFLLLLTSGNDCDLLWRSSRCSNFADIVSKTIVVMSYAYLAIAIERLLALWLSQRYERSNKAFLGVIGFIAVWFEYAIAFGRNSFLLITDDGLSSPYSVYCMAMSSVNISWVSRTNILLYFICIVYFIISLYCSCCHAIWMNECKHSLTARFQERITYKATRLILPNAIVFSIMYIFSVLSKIMKYV
;
A
#
# COMPACT_ATOMS: atom_id res chain seq x y z
N GLU A 1 -14.61 30.35 -13.92
CA GLU A 1 -13.98 30.61 -12.60
C GLU A 1 -13.22 29.40 -12.06
N ALA A 2 -13.84 28.20 -12.01
CA ALA A 2 -13.17 26.96 -11.63
C ALA A 2 -11.86 26.69 -12.41
N ARG A 3 -11.85 26.89 -13.74
CA ARG A 3 -10.63 26.74 -14.55
C ARG A 3 -9.50 27.68 -14.12
N ARG A 4 -9.79 28.94 -13.76
CA ARG A 4 -8.77 29.91 -13.29
C ARG A 4 -8.16 29.49 -11.96
N LEU A 5 -8.95 28.94 -11.04
CA LEU A 5 -8.45 28.40 -9.77
C LEU A 5 -7.62 27.13 -9.98
N LEU A 6 -7.97 26.31 -10.97
CA LEU A 6 -7.32 25.02 -11.25
C LEU A 6 -6.08 25.14 -12.14
N SER A 7 -6.02 26.16 -12.99
CA SER A 7 -4.84 26.52 -13.77
C SER A 7 -3.80 27.27 -12.95
N TYR A 8 -3.96 27.36 -11.62
CA TYR A 8 -2.95 27.95 -10.77
C TYR A 8 -1.64 27.17 -10.94
N PRO A 9 -0.52 27.84 -11.23
CA PRO A 9 0.73 27.17 -11.61
C PRO A 9 1.19 26.17 -10.54
N GLY A 10 0.92 26.44 -9.25
CA GLY A 10 1.21 25.50 -8.17
C GLY A 10 0.48 24.14 -8.28
N ILE A 11 -0.78 24.14 -8.73
CA ILE A 11 -1.56 22.89 -8.87
C ILE A 11 -1.05 22.09 -10.07
N VAL A 12 -0.75 22.76 -11.18
CA VAL A 12 -0.17 22.13 -12.38
C VAL A 12 1.19 21.51 -12.06
N VAL A 13 2.06 22.27 -11.37
CA VAL A 13 3.40 21.81 -10.96
C VAL A 13 3.32 20.60 -10.01
N THR A 14 2.40 20.60 -9.05
CA THR A 14 2.25 19.47 -8.12
C THR A 14 1.80 18.20 -8.83
N HIS A 15 0.84 18.27 -9.75
CA HIS A 15 0.43 17.10 -10.54
C HIS A 15 1.51 16.63 -11.52
N ALA A 16 2.26 17.54 -12.15
CA ALA A 16 3.40 17.20 -13.01
C ALA A 16 4.52 16.50 -12.21
N LEU A 17 4.87 17.03 -11.03
CA LEU A 17 5.84 16.42 -10.13
C LEU A 17 5.37 15.03 -9.66
N MET A 18 4.08 14.89 -9.34
CA MET A 18 3.49 13.60 -8.96
C MET A 18 3.63 12.57 -10.09
N CYS A 19 3.37 12.95 -11.34
CA CYS A 19 3.57 12.08 -12.50
C CYS A 19 5.03 11.63 -12.63
N LEU A 20 6.00 12.55 -12.50
CA LEU A 20 7.43 12.24 -12.55
C LEU A 20 7.84 11.28 -11.42
N LEU A 21 7.43 11.55 -10.19
CA LEU A 21 7.71 10.70 -9.04
C LEU A 21 7.08 9.30 -9.20
N CYS A 22 5.87 9.22 -9.75
CA CYS A 22 5.22 7.94 -10.02
C CYS A 22 5.96 7.15 -11.10
N ALA A 23 6.40 7.78 -12.18
CA ALA A 23 7.15 7.13 -13.26
C ALA A 23 8.53 6.64 -12.81
N PHE A 24 9.25 7.44 -12.02
CA PHE A 24 10.51 7.03 -11.42
C PHE A 24 10.29 5.90 -10.40
N GLY A 25 9.27 6.05 -9.55
CA GLY A 25 8.89 5.05 -8.56
C GLY A 25 8.53 3.69 -9.17
N THR A 26 7.76 3.66 -10.26
CA THR A 26 7.46 2.42 -11.00
C THR A 26 8.70 1.79 -11.59
N ALA A 27 9.59 2.57 -12.22
CA ALA A 27 10.84 2.06 -12.78
C ALA A 27 11.74 1.45 -11.70
N CYS A 28 11.94 2.14 -10.58
CA CYS A 28 12.75 1.63 -9.46
C CYS A 28 12.15 0.37 -8.83
N THR A 29 10.83 0.33 -8.62
CA THR A 29 10.14 -0.83 -8.02
C THR A 29 10.09 -2.03 -8.96
N ALA A 30 9.97 -1.80 -10.27
CA ALA A 30 10.10 -2.86 -11.28
C ALA A 30 11.51 -3.44 -11.32
N TYR A 31 12.54 -2.58 -11.29
CA TYR A 31 13.93 -3.01 -11.21
C TYR A 31 14.22 -3.81 -9.93
N LEU A 32 13.72 -3.35 -8.79
CA LEU A 32 13.86 -4.07 -7.52
C LEU A 32 13.15 -5.43 -7.55
N SER A 33 11.96 -5.49 -8.16
CA SER A 33 11.23 -6.75 -8.35
C SER A 33 12.02 -7.74 -9.20
N TRP A 34 12.61 -7.25 -10.30
CA TRP A 34 13.47 -8.05 -11.14
C TRP A 34 14.72 -8.56 -10.38
N LEU A 35 15.36 -7.71 -9.57
CA LEU A 35 16.48 -8.11 -8.71
C LEU A 35 16.09 -9.22 -7.72
N ILE A 36 14.91 -9.11 -7.07
CA ILE A 36 14.42 -10.11 -6.11
C ILE A 36 14.14 -11.45 -6.78
N VAL A 37 13.60 -11.43 -8.00
CA VAL A 37 13.34 -12.65 -8.78
C VAL A 37 14.65 -13.28 -9.26
N ARG A 38 15.59 -12.45 -9.74
CA ARG A 38 16.87 -12.91 -10.29
C ARG A 38 17.81 -13.45 -9.20
N HIS A 39 17.93 -12.74 -8.09
CA HIS A 39 18.84 -13.09 -7.00
C HIS A 39 18.14 -13.99 -5.96
N LYS A 40 18.52 -15.27 -5.94
CA LYS A 40 17.98 -16.29 -5.02
C LYS A 40 18.47 -16.15 -3.56
N VAL A 41 18.74 -14.93 -3.10
CA VAL A 41 19.29 -14.63 -1.76
C VAL A 41 18.26 -14.86 -0.65
N PHE A 42 16.98 -14.68 -0.95
CA PHE A 42 15.89 -14.75 0.03
C PHE A 42 15.23 -16.13 0.09
N HIS A 43 14.52 -16.47 1.18
CA HIS A 43 13.66 -17.66 1.20
C HIS A 43 12.52 -17.54 0.19
N VAL A 44 12.02 -18.68 -0.31
CA VAL A 44 10.99 -18.72 -1.37
C VAL A 44 9.70 -18.00 -0.95
N ASN A 45 9.22 -18.20 0.28
CA ASN A 45 8.03 -17.51 0.80
C ASN A 45 8.20 -15.99 0.81
N LEU A 46 9.32 -15.53 1.36
CA LEU A 46 9.63 -14.11 1.42
C LEU A 46 9.75 -13.50 0.02
N ARG A 47 10.35 -14.21 -0.95
CA ARG A 47 10.43 -13.71 -2.34
C ARG A 47 9.04 -13.43 -2.88
N TRP A 48 8.12 -14.39 -2.76
CA TRP A 48 6.74 -14.23 -3.19
C TRP A 48 6.08 -13.01 -2.53
N LEU A 49 6.18 -12.88 -1.20
CA LEU A 49 5.58 -11.76 -0.47
C LEU A 49 6.19 -10.39 -0.85
N LEU A 50 7.51 -10.32 -1.04
CA LEU A 50 8.18 -9.10 -1.50
C LEU A 50 7.80 -8.74 -2.93
N THR A 51 7.67 -9.72 -3.83
CA THR A 51 7.15 -9.46 -5.18
C THR A 51 5.70 -8.98 -5.14
N THR A 52 4.85 -9.55 -4.28
CA THR A 52 3.48 -9.05 -4.07
C THR A 52 3.48 -7.59 -3.65
N LEU A 53 4.30 -7.24 -2.66
CA LEU A 53 4.41 -5.87 -2.15
C LEU A 53 4.87 -4.90 -3.24
N ASN A 54 5.88 -5.27 -4.02
CA ASN A 54 6.34 -4.42 -5.12
C ASN A 54 5.31 -4.27 -6.24
N LEU A 55 4.59 -5.34 -6.60
CA LEU A 55 3.51 -5.25 -7.58
C LEU A 55 2.41 -4.31 -7.09
N LEU A 56 2.05 -4.34 -5.80
CA LEU A 56 1.12 -3.38 -5.22
C LEU A 56 1.65 -1.94 -5.31
N LEU A 57 2.95 -1.72 -5.07
CA LEU A 57 3.59 -0.39 -5.19
C LEU A 57 3.55 0.12 -6.63
N ILE A 58 3.74 -0.77 -7.61
CA ILE A 58 3.59 -0.46 -9.03
C ILE A 58 2.13 -0.10 -9.32
N THR A 59 1.16 -0.92 -8.91
CA THR A 59 -0.27 -0.65 -9.10
C THR A 59 -0.69 0.69 -8.50
N ARG A 60 -0.20 1.01 -7.29
CA ARG A 60 -0.46 2.30 -6.63
C ARG A 60 0.13 3.46 -7.44
N SER A 61 1.38 3.35 -7.87
CA SER A 61 2.05 4.39 -8.64
C SER A 61 1.38 4.60 -10.00
N ILE A 62 0.95 3.53 -10.67
CA ILE A 62 0.17 3.62 -11.91
C ILE A 62 -1.18 4.31 -11.65
N ALA A 63 -1.90 3.93 -10.60
CA ALA A 63 -3.19 4.56 -10.27
C ALA A 63 -3.05 6.06 -9.96
N ALA A 64 -2.00 6.44 -9.23
CA ALA A 64 -1.69 7.85 -8.94
C ALA A 64 -1.22 8.63 -10.18
N PHE A 65 -0.48 7.97 -11.07
CA PHE A 65 -0.08 8.51 -12.37
C PHE A 65 -1.30 8.75 -13.26
N VAL A 66 -2.19 7.77 -13.40
CA VAL A 66 -3.44 7.91 -14.19
C VAL A 66 -4.29 9.05 -13.63
N ARG A 67 -4.44 9.14 -12.30
CA ARG A 67 -5.14 10.25 -11.63
C ARG A 67 -4.56 11.61 -12.04
N SER A 68 -3.25 11.79 -11.89
CA SER A 68 -2.59 13.09 -12.13
C SER A 68 -2.43 13.41 -13.61
N GLY A 69 -2.19 12.41 -14.45
CA GLY A 69 -2.11 12.54 -15.90
C GLY A 69 -3.47 12.91 -16.49
N TYR A 70 -4.54 12.23 -16.06
CA TYR A 70 -5.89 12.56 -16.51
C TYR A 70 -6.32 13.98 -16.06
N PHE A 71 -5.92 14.43 -14.87
CA PHE A 71 -6.10 15.83 -14.45
C PHE A 71 -5.48 16.82 -15.43
N LEU A 72 -4.21 16.60 -15.79
CA LEU A 72 -3.47 17.48 -16.69
C LEU A 72 -4.06 17.46 -18.11
N LEU A 73 -4.50 16.29 -18.59
CA LEU A 73 -5.20 16.18 -19.87
C LEU A 73 -6.52 16.96 -19.88
N LEU A 74 -7.32 16.86 -18.82
CA LEU A 74 -8.57 17.61 -18.71
C LEU A 74 -8.35 19.13 -18.67
N LEU A 75 -7.27 19.61 -18.03
CA LEU A 75 -6.92 21.03 -18.05
C LEU A 75 -6.64 21.56 -19.46
N THR A 76 -6.06 20.72 -20.33
CA THR A 76 -5.80 21.04 -21.73
C THR A 76 -7.03 20.91 -22.63
N SER A 77 -8.08 20.21 -22.18
CA SER A 77 -9.33 20.10 -22.92
C SER A 77 -10.02 21.46 -23.00
N GLY A 78 -10.64 21.78 -24.13
CA GLY A 78 -11.30 23.09 -24.33
C GLY A 78 -12.53 23.29 -23.45
N ASN A 79 -13.11 22.20 -22.91
CA ASN A 79 -14.41 22.20 -22.27
C ASN A 79 -14.31 22.15 -20.74
N ASP A 80 -14.71 23.24 -20.08
CA ASP A 80 -14.65 23.38 -18.62
C ASP A 80 -15.57 22.38 -17.88
N CYS A 81 -16.62 21.88 -18.55
CA CYS A 81 -17.54 20.90 -17.99
C CYS A 81 -16.90 19.53 -17.77
N ASP A 82 -15.84 19.19 -18.51
CA ASP A 82 -15.18 17.88 -18.43
C ASP A 82 -14.34 17.73 -17.14
N LEU A 83 -14.05 18.83 -16.44
CA LEU A 83 -13.37 18.83 -15.13
C LEU A 83 -14.30 18.44 -13.96
N LEU A 84 -15.61 18.49 -14.16
CA LEU A 84 -16.60 18.23 -13.12
C LEU A 84 -17.12 16.80 -13.26
N TRP A 85 -16.93 16.01 -12.19
CA TRP A 85 -17.44 14.65 -12.09
C TRP A 85 -18.57 14.61 -11.07
N ARG A 86 -19.45 13.62 -11.19
CA ARG A 86 -20.44 13.35 -10.14
C ARG A 86 -19.74 12.84 -8.89
N SER A 87 -20.22 13.25 -7.72
CA SER A 87 -19.64 12.85 -6.42
C SER A 87 -19.50 11.32 -6.27
N SER A 88 -20.47 10.56 -6.77
CA SER A 88 -20.44 9.09 -6.84
C SER A 88 -19.25 8.56 -7.65
N ARG A 89 -19.02 9.08 -8.87
CA ARG A 89 -17.87 8.70 -9.71
C ARG A 89 -16.54 9.07 -9.06
N CYS A 90 -16.41 10.26 -8.47
CA CYS A 90 -15.20 10.61 -7.72
C CYS A 90 -14.97 9.69 -6.53
N SER A 91 -16.03 9.32 -5.80
CA SER A 91 -15.93 8.42 -4.66
C SER A 91 -15.43 7.05 -5.09
N ASN A 92 -16.05 6.45 -6.10
CA ASN A 92 -15.66 5.13 -6.61
C ASN A 92 -14.22 5.13 -7.15
N PHE A 93 -13.82 6.20 -7.85
CA PHE A 93 -12.45 6.34 -8.35
C PHE A 93 -11.43 6.50 -7.21
N ALA A 94 -11.71 7.36 -6.24
CA ALA A 94 -10.84 7.52 -5.07
C ALA A 94 -10.76 6.24 -4.21
N ASP A 95 -11.83 5.45 -4.19
CA ASP A 95 -11.85 4.14 -3.52
C ASP A 95 -10.92 3.15 -4.18
N ILE A 96 -10.91 3.07 -5.52
CA ILE A 96 -9.98 2.22 -6.27
C ILE A 96 -8.53 2.58 -5.92
N VAL A 97 -8.20 3.88 -5.94
CA VAL A 97 -6.85 4.36 -5.68
C VAL A 97 -6.42 4.15 -4.21
N SER A 98 -7.34 4.36 -3.26
CA SER A 98 -7.04 4.24 -1.83
C SER A 98 -6.99 2.79 -1.35
N LYS A 99 -7.78 1.88 -1.94
CA LYS A 99 -7.80 0.45 -1.58
C LYS A 99 -6.44 -0.21 -1.75
N THR A 100 -5.61 0.23 -2.71
CA THR A 100 -4.25 -0.30 -2.87
C THR A 100 -3.40 -0.10 -1.62
N ILE A 101 -3.58 1.00 -0.85
CA ILE A 101 -2.86 1.20 0.42
C ILE A 101 -3.33 0.19 1.47
N VAL A 102 -4.64 -0.03 1.58
CA VAL A 102 -5.19 -0.99 2.53
C VAL A 102 -4.64 -2.38 2.26
N VAL A 103 -4.62 -2.79 1.00
CA VAL A 103 -4.10 -4.11 0.60
C VAL A 103 -2.58 -4.21 0.82
N MET A 104 -1.82 -3.13 0.65
CA MET A 104 -0.40 -3.11 1.04
C MET A 104 -0.18 -3.39 2.52
N SER A 105 -1.06 -2.89 3.40
CA SER A 105 -0.94 -3.16 4.84
C SER A 105 -1.09 -4.66 5.16
N TYR A 106 -1.94 -5.36 4.42
CA TYR A 106 -2.09 -6.82 4.53
C TYR A 106 -0.85 -7.56 4.03
N ALA A 107 -0.24 -7.08 2.93
CA ALA A 107 1.02 -7.63 2.45
C ALA A 107 2.16 -7.43 3.49
N TYR A 108 2.24 -6.25 4.12
CA TYR A 108 3.19 -6.02 5.21
C TYR A 108 2.95 -6.97 6.38
N LEU A 109 1.70 -7.14 6.82
CA LEU A 109 1.36 -8.09 7.89
C LEU A 109 1.78 -9.52 7.53
N ALA A 110 1.50 -9.97 6.32
CA ALA A 110 1.89 -11.29 5.86
C ALA A 110 3.42 -11.48 5.91
N ILE A 111 4.19 -10.45 5.53
CA ILE A 111 5.65 -10.44 5.67
C ILE A 111 6.06 -10.55 7.14
N ALA A 112 5.45 -9.78 8.05
CA ALA A 112 5.79 -9.86 9.47
C ALA A 112 5.46 -11.21 10.10
N ILE A 113 4.32 -11.81 9.76
CA ILE A 113 3.97 -13.17 10.20
C ILE A 113 4.99 -14.17 9.68
N GLU A 114 5.40 -14.07 8.41
CA GLU A 114 6.45 -14.91 7.83
C GLU A 114 7.77 -14.79 8.59
N ARG A 115 8.16 -13.56 8.97
CA ARG A 115 9.36 -13.33 9.78
C ARG A 115 9.27 -13.92 11.17
N LEU A 116 8.12 -13.80 11.84
CA LEU A 116 7.94 -14.39 13.16
C LEU A 116 8.01 -15.91 13.10
N LEU A 117 7.37 -16.53 12.10
CA LEU A 117 7.43 -17.97 11.89
C LEU A 117 8.85 -18.45 11.57
N ALA A 118 9.59 -17.70 10.74
CA ALA A 118 10.98 -18.00 10.43
C ALA A 118 11.89 -17.94 11.68
N LEU A 119 11.64 -16.99 12.59
CA LEU A 119 12.37 -16.90 13.85
C LEU A 119 11.99 -18.00 14.84
N TRP A 120 10.70 -18.28 14.99
CA TRP A 120 10.21 -19.25 15.98
C TRP A 120 10.53 -20.70 15.58
N LEU A 121 10.52 -21.01 14.28
CA LEU A 121 10.67 -22.37 13.75
C LEU A 121 11.93 -22.53 12.89
N SER A 122 13.00 -21.75 13.16
CA SER A 122 14.19 -21.61 12.29
C SER A 122 14.66 -22.91 11.62
N GLN A 123 14.93 -23.97 12.40
CA GLN A 123 15.41 -25.26 11.87
C GLN A 123 14.38 -26.00 11.01
N ARG A 124 13.10 -25.98 11.39
CA ARG A 124 12.03 -26.69 10.67
C ARG A 124 11.60 -25.91 9.42
N TYR A 125 11.67 -24.58 9.50
CA TYR A 125 11.37 -23.67 8.42
C TYR A 125 12.38 -23.79 7.28
N GLU A 126 13.67 -23.86 7.60
CA GLU A 126 14.74 -24.03 6.62
C GLU A 126 14.64 -25.35 5.86
N ARG A 127 14.29 -26.44 6.57
CA ARG A 127 14.14 -27.77 5.96
C ARG A 127 12.87 -27.90 5.09
N SER A 128 11.85 -27.08 5.32
CA SER A 128 10.55 -27.20 4.65
C SER A 128 10.61 -26.77 3.18
N ASN A 129 11.37 -25.73 2.83
CA ASN A 129 11.44 -25.10 1.48
C ASN A 129 10.09 -24.93 0.73
N LYS A 130 8.95 -25.06 1.42
CA LYS A 130 7.62 -24.99 0.82
C LYS A 130 7.20 -23.52 0.70
N ALA A 131 6.79 -23.13 -0.50
CA ALA A 131 6.30 -21.79 -0.84
C ALA A 131 4.86 -21.49 -0.33
N PHE A 132 4.31 -22.33 0.55
CA PHE A 132 2.89 -22.35 0.89
C PHE A 132 2.40 -21.03 1.50
N LEU A 133 3.15 -20.49 2.47
CA LEU A 133 2.75 -19.27 3.16
C LEU A 133 2.81 -18.04 2.23
N GLY A 134 3.82 -18.00 1.36
CA GLY A 134 3.96 -16.92 0.38
C GLY A 134 2.84 -16.92 -0.67
N VAL A 135 2.45 -18.10 -1.16
CA VAL A 135 1.37 -18.24 -2.15
C VAL A 135 0.00 -17.91 -1.55
N ILE A 136 -0.30 -18.37 -0.33
CA ILE A 136 -1.55 -18.02 0.36
C ILE A 136 -1.64 -16.52 0.60
N GLY A 137 -0.55 -15.90 1.08
CA GLY A 137 -0.48 -14.46 1.27
C GLY A 137 -0.71 -13.70 -0.04
N PHE A 138 -0.10 -14.16 -1.14
CA PHE A 138 -0.32 -13.59 -2.47
C PHE A 138 -1.81 -13.65 -2.87
N ILE A 139 -2.42 -14.84 -2.80
CA ILE A 139 -3.82 -15.03 -3.23
C ILE A 139 -4.76 -14.18 -2.38
N ALA A 140 -4.63 -14.21 -1.05
CA ALA A 140 -5.51 -13.47 -0.15
C ALA A 140 -5.45 -11.95 -0.40
N VAL A 141 -4.24 -11.41 -0.57
CA VAL A 141 -4.01 -9.98 -0.80
C VAL A 141 -4.58 -9.54 -2.15
N TRP A 142 -4.36 -10.30 -3.22
CA TRP A 142 -4.86 -9.96 -4.56
C TRP A 142 -6.36 -10.19 -4.72
N PHE A 143 -6.92 -11.21 -4.08
CA PHE A 143 -8.35 -11.51 -4.14
C PHE A 143 -9.18 -10.36 -3.56
N GLU A 144 -8.79 -9.86 -2.38
CA GLU A 144 -9.42 -8.70 -1.75
C GLU A 144 -9.32 -7.43 -2.62
N TYR A 145 -8.18 -7.23 -3.27
CA TYR A 145 -8.01 -6.12 -4.22
C TYR A 145 -8.90 -6.27 -5.45
N ALA A 146 -8.94 -7.46 -6.06
CA ALA A 146 -9.70 -7.75 -7.27
C ALA A 146 -11.21 -7.55 -7.07
N ILE A 147 -11.77 -7.99 -5.94
CA ILE A 147 -13.19 -7.78 -5.61
C ILE A 147 -13.52 -6.29 -5.53
N ALA A 148 -12.71 -5.54 -4.78
CA ALA A 148 -12.93 -4.10 -4.61
C ALA A 148 -12.76 -3.34 -5.92
N PHE A 149 -11.73 -3.69 -6.70
CA PHE A 149 -11.50 -3.11 -8.02
C PHE A 149 -12.65 -3.40 -8.97
N GLY A 150 -13.11 -4.66 -9.07
CA GLY A 150 -14.20 -5.07 -9.93
C GLY A 150 -15.52 -4.37 -9.58
N ARG A 151 -15.89 -4.36 -8.30
CA ARG A 151 -17.10 -3.68 -7.81
C ARG A 151 -17.08 -2.19 -8.14
N ASN A 152 -16.00 -1.49 -7.79
CA ASN A 152 -15.92 -0.04 -7.98
C ASN A 152 -15.76 0.34 -9.46
N SER A 153 -15.12 -0.49 -10.27
CA SER A 153 -15.01 -0.27 -11.72
C SER A 153 -16.35 -0.46 -12.41
N PHE A 154 -17.12 -1.49 -12.02
CA PHE A 154 -18.49 -1.68 -12.50
C PHE A 154 -19.35 -0.46 -12.18
N LEU A 155 -19.33 -0.01 -10.92
CA LEU A 155 -20.05 1.20 -10.49
C LEU A 155 -19.55 2.48 -11.17
N LEU A 156 -18.30 2.54 -11.66
CA LEU A 156 -17.80 3.68 -12.41
C LEU A 156 -18.41 3.73 -13.83
N ILE A 157 -18.63 2.55 -14.42
CA ILE A 157 -19.17 2.38 -15.78
C ILE A 157 -20.68 2.55 -15.79
N THR A 158 -21.39 1.96 -14.82
CA THR A 158 -22.87 1.91 -14.79
C THR A 158 -23.51 3.08 -14.06
N ASP A 159 -22.74 4.06 -13.58
CA ASP A 159 -23.30 5.29 -12.98
C ASP A 159 -23.85 6.19 -14.08
N ASP A 160 -24.91 5.70 -14.74
CA ASP A 160 -25.71 6.34 -15.77
C ASP A 160 -26.88 7.05 -15.10
N GLY A 161 -26.57 8.09 -14.33
CA GLY A 161 -27.41 9.27 -14.39
C GLY A 161 -28.88 9.11 -13.97
N LEU A 162 -29.25 8.16 -13.09
CA LEU A 162 -30.62 8.14 -12.55
C LEU A 162 -30.95 9.53 -12.02
N SER A 163 -31.98 10.09 -12.63
CA SER A 163 -32.32 11.49 -12.81
C SER A 163 -32.75 12.16 -11.51
N SER A 164 -31.81 12.37 -10.58
CA SER A 164 -32.01 13.29 -9.47
C SER A 164 -31.66 14.72 -9.93
N PRO A 165 -32.57 15.70 -9.80
CA PRO A 165 -32.33 17.10 -10.14
C PRO A 165 -31.25 17.77 -9.26
N TYR A 166 -30.76 17.09 -8.22
CA TYR A 166 -29.69 17.57 -7.34
C TYR A 166 -28.50 16.60 -7.35
N SER A 167 -27.72 16.61 -8.42
CA SER A 167 -26.46 15.87 -8.45
C SER A 167 -25.31 16.72 -7.90
N VAL A 168 -24.73 16.30 -6.77
CA VAL A 168 -23.52 16.92 -6.22
C VAL A 168 -22.34 16.60 -7.13
N TYR A 169 -21.62 17.63 -7.57
CA TYR A 169 -20.41 17.49 -8.36
C TYR A 169 -19.17 17.66 -7.49
N CYS A 170 -18.14 16.92 -7.84
CA CYS A 170 -16.78 17.01 -7.33
C CYS A 170 -15.87 17.37 -8.48
N MET A 171 -14.76 18.05 -8.19
CA MET A 171 -13.71 18.12 -9.19
C MET A 171 -13.13 16.72 -9.35
N ALA A 172 -12.95 16.28 -10.59
CA ALA A 172 -12.53 14.92 -10.94
C ALA A 172 -11.34 14.38 -10.11
N MET A 173 -10.50 15.28 -9.59
CA MET A 173 -9.24 14.98 -8.92
C MET A 173 -9.02 15.68 -7.58
N SER A 174 -10.00 16.45 -7.08
CA SER A 174 -10.02 16.94 -5.70
C SER A 174 -11.12 16.21 -4.96
N SER A 175 -10.75 15.07 -4.38
CA SER A 175 -11.60 14.45 -3.37
C SER A 175 -11.44 15.28 -2.10
N VAL A 176 -12.19 16.38 -2.00
CA VAL A 176 -12.50 16.95 -0.70
C VAL A 176 -13.20 15.83 0.09
N ASN A 177 -12.53 15.33 1.13
CA ASN A 177 -13.10 14.47 2.16
C ASN A 177 -13.68 13.10 1.72
N ILE A 178 -12.88 12.24 1.11
CA ILE A 178 -12.87 10.86 1.65
C ILE A 178 -11.83 10.89 2.73
N SER A 179 -12.24 11.32 3.92
CA SER A 179 -11.36 11.25 5.07
C SER A 179 -10.90 9.79 5.17
N TRP A 180 -9.60 9.54 5.03
CA TRP A 180 -8.96 8.26 5.38
C TRP A 180 -9.48 7.73 6.72
N VAL A 181 -9.82 8.68 7.59
CA VAL A 181 -10.50 8.59 8.87
C VAL A 181 -11.85 7.86 8.86
N SER A 182 -12.71 7.98 7.83
CA SER A 182 -14.05 7.36 7.85
C SER A 182 -14.02 5.88 7.50
N ARG A 183 -13.01 5.42 6.73
CA ARG A 183 -12.84 4.03 6.27
C ARG A 183 -11.81 3.23 7.07
N THR A 184 -11.56 3.62 8.31
CA THR A 184 -10.74 2.86 9.25
C THR A 184 -11.49 1.60 9.69
N ASN A 185 -11.09 0.46 9.13
CA ASN A 185 -11.57 -0.86 9.53
C ASN A 185 -10.93 -1.26 10.87
N ILE A 186 -11.71 -1.72 11.85
CA ILE A 186 -11.22 -2.23 13.16
C ILE A 186 -10.17 -3.36 12.94
N LEU A 187 -10.28 -4.08 11.83
CA LEU A 187 -9.34 -5.10 11.41
C LEU A 187 -7.92 -4.55 11.16
N LEU A 188 -7.77 -3.34 10.62
CA LEU A 188 -6.47 -2.68 10.44
C LEU A 188 -5.83 -2.29 11.78
N TYR A 189 -6.64 -1.94 12.78
CA TYR A 189 -6.18 -1.61 14.13
C TYR A 189 -5.53 -2.83 14.80
N PHE A 190 -6.21 -3.98 14.75
CA PHE A 190 -5.67 -5.23 15.28
C PHE A 190 -4.36 -5.62 14.58
N ILE A 191 -4.32 -5.45 13.25
CA ILE A 191 -3.16 -5.75 12.42
C ILE A 191 -1.94 -4.90 12.81
N CYS A 192 -2.10 -3.58 13.00
CA CYS A 192 -1.00 -2.71 13.41
C CYS A 192 -0.48 -3.03 14.82
N ILE A 193 -1.36 -3.33 15.77
CA ILE A 193 -0.94 -3.69 17.14
C ILE A 193 -0.20 -5.03 17.14
N VAL A 194 -0.75 -6.04 16.46
CA VAL A 194 -0.08 -7.33 16.30
C VAL A 194 1.28 -7.11 15.64
N TYR A 195 1.37 -6.28 14.61
CA TYR A 195 2.63 -5.96 13.95
C TYR A 195 3.65 -5.31 14.89
N PHE A 196 3.22 -4.36 15.72
CA PHE A 196 4.08 -3.68 16.70
C PHE A 196 4.59 -4.63 17.79
N ILE A 197 3.72 -5.50 18.31
CA ILE A 197 4.09 -6.52 19.31
C ILE A 197 5.08 -7.51 18.70
N ILE A 198 4.84 -7.98 17.48
CA ILE A 198 5.76 -8.87 16.74
C ILE A 198 7.12 -8.21 16.55
N SER A 199 7.14 -6.94 16.17
CA SER A 199 8.35 -6.14 15.97
C SER A 199 9.18 -6.01 17.27
N LEU A 200 8.52 -5.70 18.38
CA LEU A 200 9.16 -5.63 19.71
C LEU A 200 9.68 -7.00 20.16
N TYR A 201 8.87 -8.05 20.00
CA TYR A 201 9.25 -9.41 20.34
C TYR A 201 10.48 -9.87 19.55
N CYS A 202 10.50 -9.65 18.23
CA CYS A 202 11.67 -9.97 17.40
C CYS A 202 12.92 -9.22 17.84
N SER A 203 12.78 -7.95 18.23
CA SER A 203 13.90 -7.11 18.68
C SER A 203 14.47 -7.60 20.03
N CYS A 204 13.60 -7.95 20.98
CA CYS A 204 13.98 -8.47 22.29
C CYS A 204 14.57 -9.88 22.22
N CYS A 205 13.92 -10.81 21.52
CA CYS A 205 14.42 -12.17 21.37
C CYS A 205 15.77 -12.21 20.65
N HIS A 206 15.99 -11.36 19.65
CA HIS A 206 17.27 -11.26 18.96
C HIS A 206 18.41 -10.79 19.89
N ALA A 207 18.16 -9.81 20.77
CA ALA A 207 19.16 -9.34 21.72
C ALA A 207 19.63 -10.45 22.67
N ILE A 208 18.71 -11.35 23.04
CA ILE A 208 19.00 -12.51 23.89
C ILE A 208 19.74 -13.60 23.10
N TRP A 209 19.31 -13.89 21.87
CA TRP A 209 19.83 -15.00 21.07
C TRP A 209 21.24 -14.77 20.50
N MET A 210 21.59 -13.50 20.21
CA MET A 210 22.95 -13.11 19.81
C MET A 210 24.00 -13.38 20.90
N ASN A 211 23.59 -13.44 22.18
CA ASN A 211 24.49 -13.74 23.29
C ASN A 211 24.82 -15.24 23.41
N GLU A 212 24.07 -16.14 22.75
CA GLU A 212 24.21 -17.60 22.94
C GLU A 212 24.86 -18.37 21.77
N CYS A 213 25.15 -17.75 20.62
CA CYS A 213 25.32 -18.51 19.37
C CYS A 213 26.69 -19.20 19.13
N LYS A 214 26.74 -20.51 19.44
CA LYS A 214 27.60 -21.55 18.84
C LYS A 214 26.96 -22.16 17.58
N HIS A 215 26.88 -21.46 16.44
CA HIS A 215 26.34 -22.03 15.18
C HIS A 215 27.10 -21.62 13.90
N SER A 216 26.88 -22.39 12.83
CA SER A 216 27.61 -22.40 11.54
C SER A 216 27.58 -21.05 10.80
N LEU A 217 28.60 -20.81 9.98
CA LEU A 217 28.82 -19.55 9.24
C LEU A 217 27.63 -19.14 8.35
N THR A 218 26.94 -20.10 7.72
CA THR A 218 25.79 -19.87 6.86
C THR A 218 24.58 -19.34 7.63
N ALA A 219 24.28 -19.90 8.81
CA ALA A 219 23.20 -19.43 9.68
C ALA A 219 23.43 -17.97 10.11
N ARG A 220 24.67 -17.64 10.51
CA ARG A 220 25.04 -16.26 10.87
C ARG A 220 24.88 -15.26 9.72
N PHE A 221 25.18 -15.68 8.48
CA PHE A 221 24.99 -14.83 7.30
C PHE A 221 23.49 -14.60 6.99
N GLN A 222 22.66 -15.64 7.02
CA GLN A 222 21.21 -15.52 6.84
C GLN A 222 20.56 -14.69 7.95
N GLU A 223 20.99 -14.83 9.20
CA GLU A 223 20.53 -14.01 10.33
C GLU A 223 20.91 -12.55 10.17
N ARG A 224 22.15 -12.25 9.78
CA ARG A 224 22.58 -10.86 9.55
C ARG A 224 21.80 -10.20 8.40
N ILE A 225 21.48 -10.96 7.34
CA ILE A 225 20.65 -10.47 6.24
C ILE A 225 19.20 -10.26 6.69
N THR A 226 18.67 -11.20 7.47
CA THR A 226 17.31 -11.11 8.02
C THR A 226 17.20 -9.93 8.98
N TYR A 227 18.19 -9.70 9.84
CA TYR A 227 18.26 -8.54 10.72
C TYR A 227 18.32 -7.21 9.94
N LYS A 228 19.18 -7.12 8.92
CA LYS A 228 19.24 -5.92 8.07
C LYS A 228 17.91 -5.65 7.37
N ALA A 229 17.25 -6.70 6.88
CA ALA A 229 15.92 -6.59 6.26
C ALA A 229 14.85 -6.16 7.28
N THR A 230 14.83 -6.78 8.47
CA THR A 230 13.91 -6.43 9.56
C THR A 230 14.12 -4.99 10.02
N ARG A 231 15.38 -4.53 10.15
CA ARG A 231 15.72 -3.15 10.49
C ARG A 231 15.33 -2.13 9.40
N LEU A 232 15.22 -2.55 8.15
CA LEU A 232 14.70 -1.71 7.06
C LEU A 232 13.16 -1.64 7.07
N ILE A 233 12.51 -2.73 7.47
CA ILE A 233 11.04 -2.88 7.47
C ILE A 233 10.42 -2.28 8.76
N LEU A 234 11.12 -2.34 9.91
CA LEU A 234 10.66 -1.84 11.21
C LEU A 234 10.29 -0.34 11.19
N PRO A 235 11.13 0.57 10.67
CA PRO A 235 10.84 2.00 10.68
C PRO A 235 9.62 2.31 9.81
N ASN A 236 9.49 1.66 8.65
CA ASN A 236 8.30 1.81 7.81
C ASN A 236 7.04 1.38 8.54
N ALA A 237 7.10 0.28 9.30
CA ALA A 237 5.97 -0.18 10.08
C ALA A 237 5.64 0.74 11.26
N ILE A 238 6.64 1.28 11.95
CA ILE A 238 6.47 2.26 13.03
C ILE A 238 5.83 3.53 12.47
N VAL A 239 6.35 4.06 11.36
CA VAL A 239 5.78 5.24 10.68
C VAL A 239 4.35 4.96 10.23
N PHE A 240 4.07 3.80 9.63
CA PHE A 240 2.72 3.43 9.21
C PHE A 240 1.76 3.35 10.40
N SER A 241 2.21 2.79 11.52
CA SER A 241 1.44 2.69 12.77
C SER A 241 1.17 4.08 13.37
N ILE A 242 2.18 4.95 13.41
CA ILE A 242 2.07 6.33 13.91
C ILE A 242 1.11 7.16 13.04
N MET A 243 1.26 7.12 11.72
CA MET A 243 0.37 7.82 10.79
C MET A 243 -1.09 7.39 10.98
N TYR A 244 -1.32 6.10 11.24
CA TYR A 244 -2.67 5.58 11.51
C TYR A 244 -3.21 5.99 12.89
N ILE A 245 -2.37 6.03 13.93
CA ILE A 245 -2.74 6.55 15.26
C ILE A 245 -3.16 8.02 15.16
N PHE A 246 -2.39 8.85 14.45
CA PHE A 246 -2.76 10.25 14.21
C PHE A 246 -4.08 10.38 13.44
N SER A 247 -4.31 9.52 12.44
CA SER A 247 -5.60 9.47 11.73
C SER A 247 -6.76 9.11 12.67
N VAL A 248 -6.57 8.22 13.65
CA VAL A 248 -7.59 7.83 14.63
C VAL A 248 -7.87 8.96 15.63
N LEU A 249 -6.84 9.60 16.15
CA LEU A 249 -6.98 10.75 17.05
C LEU A 249 -7.79 11.86 16.37
N SER A 250 -7.56 12.11 15.08
CA SER A 250 -8.34 13.07 14.30
C SER A 250 -9.83 12.68 14.16
N LYS A 251 -10.17 11.39 14.26
CA LYS A 251 -11.57 10.92 14.25
C LYS A 251 -12.24 11.21 15.57
N ILE A 252 -11.59 10.81 16.67
CA ILE A 252 -12.13 10.94 18.03
C ILE A 252 -12.39 12.42 18.31
N MET A 253 -11.45 13.31 17.96
CA MET A 253 -11.63 14.76 18.13
C MET A 253 -12.73 15.39 17.25
N LYS A 254 -13.29 14.68 16.26
CA LYS A 254 -14.45 15.18 15.49
C LYS A 254 -15.79 14.76 16.11
N TYR A 255 -15.79 13.77 17.00
CA TYR A 255 -16.99 13.25 17.66
C TYR A 255 -17.12 13.71 19.12
N VAL A 256 -16.09 14.37 19.65
CA VAL A 256 -16.06 15.08 20.94
C VAL A 256 -16.23 16.56 20.65
#